data_AF-A0A6C0C019-F1
#
_entry.id   AF-A0A6C0C019-F1
#
_cell.length_a   1.000
_cell.length_b   1.000
_cell.length_c   1.000
_cell.angle_alpha   90.00
_cell.angle_beta   90.00
_cell.angle_gamma   90.00
#
_symmetry.space_group_name_H-M   'P 1'
#
loop_
_entity.id
_entity.type
_entity.pdbx_description
1 polymer ?
#
loop_
_entity_poly.entity_id
_entity_poly.type
_entity_poly.pdbx_seq_one_letter_code
_entity_poly.pdbx_strand_id
1 'polypeptide(L)'
;MVCPAYASQVSLVSLTSSSFASEELSDGDSTRNSVVSSADPPLAPSKVELGTRIAMLLLELKSQIKIFHWQTVKIGHHYALDNLFNALTAKNDQWVETFQGKYGRIQLPASIETLTMQDSTTQTPRAYLTETISLLLQLRDKRFSTSTDSDLSNIFDEIIGMLWRTNYLLTLE
;
A
#
# COMPACT_ATOMS: atom_id res chain seq x y z
N MET A 1 -32.15 -25.98 13.24
CA MET A 1 -30.84 -26.50 12.79
C MET A 1 -29.84 -25.38 12.99
N VAL A 2 -28.96 -25.50 13.99
CA VAL A 2 -27.96 -24.48 14.35
C VAL A 2 -26.62 -25.02 13.89
N CYS A 3 -25.99 -24.37 12.91
CA CYS A 3 -24.59 -24.64 12.54
C CYS A 3 -23.67 -23.92 13.53
N PRO A 4 -22.67 -24.60 14.13
CA PRO A 4 -21.76 -23.97 15.06
C PRO A 4 -20.70 -23.14 14.29
N ALA A 5 -20.44 -21.94 14.81
CA ALA A 5 -19.39 -21.05 14.33
C ALA A 5 -18.01 -21.65 14.63
N TYR A 6 -17.20 -21.81 13.59
CA TYR A 6 -15.78 -22.15 13.70
C TYR A 6 -15.02 -20.86 13.97
N ALA A 7 -14.70 -20.60 15.24
CA ALA A 7 -13.81 -19.51 15.62
C ALA A 7 -12.35 -19.95 15.37
N SER A 8 -11.80 -19.58 14.21
CA SER A 8 -10.36 -19.60 13.99
C SER A 8 -9.80 -18.23 14.37
N GLN A 9 -9.01 -18.21 15.45
CA GLN A 9 -8.17 -17.07 15.82
C GLN A 9 -7.05 -16.95 14.79
N VAL A 10 -7.28 -16.19 13.73
CA VAL A 10 -6.23 -15.77 12.81
C VAL A 10 -5.67 -14.45 13.34
N SER A 11 -4.40 -14.48 13.76
CA SER A 11 -3.64 -13.28 14.11
C SER A 11 -3.47 -12.43 12.85
N LEU A 12 -4.20 -11.33 12.78
CA LEU A 12 -4.19 -10.38 11.66
C LEU A 12 -2.94 -9.50 11.77
N VAL A 13 -1.91 -9.78 10.96
CA VAL A 13 -0.89 -8.79 10.67
C VAL A 13 -1.43 -7.90 9.56
N SER A 14 -2.04 -6.79 9.97
CA SER A 14 -2.47 -5.73 9.05
C SER A 14 -1.26 -5.06 8.41
N LEU A 15 -1.37 -4.69 7.13
CA LEU A 15 -0.39 -3.82 6.46
C LEU A 15 -0.49 -2.35 6.94
N THR A 16 -1.38 -2.04 7.89
CA THR A 16 -1.50 -0.71 8.48
C THR A 16 -0.48 -0.49 9.59
N SER A 17 0.58 0.27 9.27
CA SER A 17 1.24 1.25 10.15
C SER A 17 1.26 0.94 11.65
N SER A 18 2.03 -0.04 12.09
CA SER A 18 2.41 -0.16 13.52
C SER A 18 3.86 -0.59 13.69
N SER A 19 4.79 0.18 13.15
CA SER A 19 6.18 0.22 13.61
C SER A 19 6.86 1.42 12.95
N PHE A 20 6.65 2.62 13.48
CA PHE A 20 7.57 3.75 13.27
C PHE A 20 7.21 4.81 14.33
N ALA A 21 7.53 4.49 15.59
CA ALA A 21 7.64 5.50 16.61
C ALA A 21 8.97 6.24 16.40
N SER A 22 8.88 7.55 16.27
CA SER A 22 9.96 8.53 16.28
C SER A 22 10.67 8.54 17.62
N GLU A 23 12.00 8.41 17.63
CA GLU A 23 12.83 8.80 18.77
C GLU A 23 13.66 10.03 18.40
N GLU A 24 13.46 11.08 19.19
CA GLU A 24 14.17 12.36 19.15
C GLU A 24 15.63 12.20 19.60
N LEU A 25 16.53 12.92 18.94
CA LEU A 25 17.94 13.04 19.32
C LEU A 25 18.10 14.11 20.40
N SER A 26 18.56 13.70 21.59
CA SER A 26 19.03 14.56 22.68
C SER A 26 20.54 14.40 22.86
N ASP A 27 21.24 15.54 22.94
CA ASP A 27 22.68 15.71 23.21
C ASP A 27 23.15 15.12 24.56
N GLY A 28 24.41 14.66 24.64
CA GLY A 28 25.14 14.49 25.91
C GLY A 28 26.28 13.47 25.98
N ASP A 29 27.52 13.95 25.80
CA ASP A 29 28.76 13.67 26.55
C ASP A 29 29.35 12.23 26.78
N SER A 30 30.55 12.06 26.20
CA SER A 30 31.82 11.43 26.67
C SER A 30 31.93 10.09 27.44
N THR A 31 32.85 9.28 26.90
CA THR A 31 33.63 8.14 27.46
C THR A 31 32.96 6.76 27.59
N ARG A 32 33.38 5.82 26.73
CA ARG A 32 34.19 4.62 27.07
C ARG A 32 34.15 3.61 25.92
N ASN A 33 35.34 3.19 25.48
CA ASN A 33 35.54 2.05 24.59
C ASN A 33 35.03 0.77 25.27
N SER A 34 33.90 0.24 24.82
CA SER A 34 33.57 -1.17 24.93
C SER A 34 33.30 -1.68 23.52
N VAL A 35 33.97 -2.77 23.16
CA VAL A 35 33.73 -3.51 21.92
C VAL A 35 32.34 -4.14 22.05
N VAL A 36 31.31 -3.39 21.64
CA VAL A 36 29.97 -3.92 21.36
C VAL A 36 29.93 -4.16 19.87
N SER A 37 29.74 -5.43 19.49
CA SER A 37 29.34 -5.84 18.14
C SER A 37 28.18 -4.95 17.68
N SER A 38 28.48 -3.97 16.83
CA SER A 38 27.46 -3.16 16.17
C SER A 38 26.66 -4.12 15.30
N ALA A 39 25.50 -4.57 15.81
CA ALA A 39 24.47 -5.08 14.94
C ALA A 39 24.24 -3.98 13.90
N ASP A 40 24.61 -4.27 12.65
CA ASP A 40 24.41 -3.34 11.55
C ASP A 40 22.96 -2.84 11.63
N PRO A 41 22.71 -1.52 11.48
CA PRO A 41 21.36 -1.00 11.43
C PRO A 41 20.58 -1.80 10.38
N PRO A 42 19.30 -2.17 10.65
CA PRO A 42 18.56 -3.08 9.79
C PRO A 42 18.71 -2.64 8.33
N LEU A 43 19.32 -3.52 7.53
CA LEU A 43 19.67 -3.23 6.14
C LEU A 43 18.41 -2.72 5.46
N ALA A 44 18.43 -1.46 5.02
CA ALA A 44 17.23 -0.86 4.49
C ALA A 44 16.68 -1.70 3.31
N PRO A 45 15.35 -1.78 3.15
CA PRO A 45 14.74 -2.73 2.23
C PRO A 45 15.31 -2.57 0.83
N SER A 46 15.65 -3.70 0.21
CA SER A 46 16.14 -3.72 -1.18
C SER A 46 15.08 -3.14 -2.13
N LYS A 47 15.48 -2.67 -3.32
CA LYS A 47 14.51 -2.20 -4.32
C LYS A 47 13.48 -3.29 -4.65
N VAL A 48 13.88 -4.57 -4.67
CA VAL A 48 13.00 -5.73 -4.89
C VAL A 48 11.98 -5.87 -3.76
N GLU A 49 12.40 -5.75 -2.50
CA GLU A 49 11.48 -5.84 -1.36
C GLU A 49 10.45 -4.71 -1.40
N LEU A 50 10.91 -3.47 -1.62
CA LEU A 50 10.01 -2.33 -1.71
C LEU A 50 9.07 -2.44 -2.92
N GLY A 51 9.60 -2.86 -4.08
CA GLY A 51 8.80 -3.07 -5.27
C GLY A 51 7.74 -4.15 -5.09
N THR A 52 8.08 -5.22 -4.38
CA THR A 52 7.11 -6.26 -4.01
C THR A 52 6.03 -5.69 -3.08
N ARG A 53 6.40 -4.91 -2.05
CA ARG A 53 5.42 -4.28 -1.14
C ARG A 53 4.44 -3.38 -1.90
N ILE A 54 4.93 -2.59 -2.85
CA ILE A 54 4.08 -1.73 -3.68
C ILE A 54 3.17 -2.56 -4.58
N ALA A 55 3.70 -3.59 -5.26
CA ALA A 55 2.90 -4.47 -6.11
C ALA A 55 1.73 -5.09 -5.33
N MET A 56 2.00 -5.55 -4.10
CA MET A 56 0.99 -6.10 -3.21
C MET A 56 -0.01 -5.06 -2.73
N LEU A 57 0.43 -3.86 -2.38
CA LEU A 57 -0.46 -2.75 -2.00
C LEU A 57 -1.40 -2.36 -3.16
N LEU A 58 -0.88 -2.30 -4.39
CA LEU A 58 -1.71 -2.00 -5.56
C LEU A 58 -2.69 -3.13 -5.88
N LEU A 59 -2.33 -4.39 -5.58
CA LEU A 59 -3.23 -5.55 -5.70
C LEU A 59 -4.33 -5.52 -4.65
N GLU A 60 -4.00 -5.17 -3.41
CA GLU A 60 -4.96 -4.97 -2.32
C GLU A 60 -5.94 -3.84 -2.67
N LEU A 61 -5.41 -2.67 -3.05
CA LEU A 61 -6.20 -1.50 -3.41
C LEU A 61 -7.24 -1.81 -4.48
N LYS A 62 -6.87 -2.46 -5.60
CA LYS A 62 -7.85 -2.79 -6.64
C LYS A 62 -8.90 -3.79 -6.16
N SER A 63 -8.50 -4.76 -5.33
CA SER A 63 -9.44 -5.73 -4.76
C SER A 63 -10.44 -5.04 -3.83
N GLN A 64 -9.96 -4.16 -2.96
CA GLN A 64 -10.78 -3.39 -2.04
C GLN A 64 -11.75 -2.43 -2.77
N ILE A 65 -11.30 -1.79 -3.85
CA ILE A 65 -12.16 -0.96 -4.70
C ILE A 65 -13.33 -1.79 -5.26
N LYS A 66 -13.09 -3.05 -5.64
CA LYS A 66 -14.14 -3.92 -6.16
C LYS A 66 -15.15 -4.34 -5.08
N ILE A 67 -14.68 -4.56 -3.85
CA ILE A 67 -15.55 -4.76 -2.68
C ILE A 67 -16.46 -3.55 -2.49
N PHE A 68 -15.90 -2.33 -2.44
CA PHE A 68 -16.70 -1.11 -2.30
C PHE A 68 -17.68 -0.89 -3.45
N HIS A 69 -17.31 -1.26 -4.67
CA HIS A 69 -18.19 -1.22 -5.84
C HIS A 69 -19.41 -2.15 -5.69
N TRP A 70 -19.23 -3.35 -5.11
CA TRP A 70 -20.34 -4.26 -4.85
C TRP A 70 -21.21 -3.81 -3.68
N GLN A 71 -20.64 -3.12 -2.69
CA GLN A 71 -21.35 -2.68 -1.49
C GLN A 71 -22.12 -1.37 -1.65
N THR A 72 -21.80 -0.54 -2.65
CA THR A 72 -22.47 0.74 -2.84
C THR A 72 -23.86 0.59 -3.47
N VAL A 73 -24.82 1.36 -2.94
CA VAL A 73 -26.18 1.44 -3.48
C VAL A 73 -26.39 2.65 -4.39
N LYS A 74 -25.40 3.53 -4.51
CA LYS A 74 -25.46 4.72 -5.37
C LYS A 74 -24.90 4.40 -6.76
N ILE A 75 -25.71 4.58 -7.80
CA ILE A 75 -25.32 4.21 -9.18
C ILE A 75 -24.10 4.99 -9.67
N GLY A 76 -24.00 6.29 -9.35
CA GLY A 76 -22.83 7.10 -9.69
C GLY A 76 -21.54 6.59 -9.04
N HIS A 77 -21.63 6.18 -7.77
CA HIS A 77 -20.49 5.59 -7.05
C HIS A 77 -20.11 4.22 -7.64
N HIS A 78 -21.11 3.39 -7.98
CA HIS A 78 -20.90 2.08 -8.58
C HIS A 78 -20.07 2.19 -9.86
N TYR A 79 -20.43 3.12 -10.75
CA TYR A 79 -19.68 3.38 -11.98
C TYR A 79 -18.32 4.02 -11.73
N ALA A 80 -18.21 4.98 -10.80
CA ALA A 80 -16.94 5.62 -10.48
C ALA A 80 -15.90 4.60 -9.97
N LEU A 81 -16.32 3.70 -9.07
CA LEU A 81 -15.47 2.65 -8.51
C LEU A 81 -15.13 1.57 -9.54
N ASP A 82 -16.06 1.21 -10.43
CA ASP A 82 -15.78 0.24 -11.50
C ASP A 82 -14.77 0.78 -12.53
N ASN A 83 -14.93 2.04 -12.92
CA ASN A 83 -13.99 2.71 -13.81
C ASN A 83 -12.60 2.82 -13.17
N LEU A 84 -12.53 3.13 -11.87
CA LEU A 84 -11.28 3.13 -11.13
C LEU A 84 -10.65 1.73 -11.09
N PHE A 85 -11.43 0.68 -10.82
CA PHE A 85 -10.93 -0.71 -10.81
C PHE A 85 -10.28 -1.10 -12.13
N ASN A 86 -10.93 -0.80 -13.25
CA ASN A 86 -10.44 -1.14 -14.59
C ASN A 86 -9.16 -0.37 -14.94
N ALA A 87 -9.15 0.94 -14.71
CA ALA A 87 -7.98 1.78 -14.99
C ALA A 87 -6.79 1.44 -14.09
N LEU A 88 -7.05 1.19 -12.80
CA LEU A 88 -6.03 0.78 -11.84
C LEU A 88 -5.46 -0.60 -12.17
N THR A 89 -6.28 -1.55 -12.66
CA THR A 89 -5.80 -2.87 -13.06
C THR A 89 -4.75 -2.77 -14.17
N ALA A 90 -5.00 -1.95 -15.20
CA ALA A 90 -4.04 -1.71 -16.28
C ALA A 90 -2.78 -1.00 -15.76
N LYS A 91 -2.92 0.02 -14.90
CA LYS A 91 -1.76 0.78 -14.37
C LYS A 91 -0.93 -0.02 -13.37
N ASN A 92 -1.56 -0.89 -12.58
CA ASN A 92 -0.87 -1.82 -11.69
C ASN A 92 0.05 -2.75 -12.50
N ASP A 93 -0.49 -3.39 -13.53
CA ASP A 93 0.29 -4.29 -14.40
C ASP A 93 1.45 -3.54 -15.06
N GLN A 94 1.18 -2.39 -15.68
CA GLN A 94 2.20 -1.52 -16.27
C GLN A 94 3.32 -1.16 -15.27
N TRP A 95 2.95 -0.82 -14.02
CA TRP A 95 3.91 -0.49 -12.98
C TRP A 95 4.78 -1.69 -12.61
N VAL A 96 4.16 -2.86 -12.35
CA VAL A 96 4.85 -4.08 -11.94
C VAL A 96 5.78 -4.59 -13.03
N GLU A 97 5.36 -4.58 -14.29
CA GLU A 97 6.19 -5.00 -15.42
C GLU A 97 7.37 -4.04 -15.66
N THR A 98 7.12 -2.73 -15.57
CA THR A 98 8.19 -1.71 -15.65
C THR A 98 9.21 -1.90 -14.53
N PHE A 99 8.73 -2.13 -13.30
CA PHE A 99 9.60 -2.37 -12.14
C PHE A 99 10.46 -3.62 -12.37
N GLN A 100 9.84 -4.72 -12.78
CA GLN A 100 10.56 -5.99 -12.99
C GLN A 100 11.56 -5.92 -14.14
N GLY A 101 11.29 -5.12 -15.17
CA GLY A 101 12.23 -4.84 -16.25
C GLY A 101 13.50 -4.14 -15.78
N LYS A 102 13.42 -3.28 -14.76
CA LYS A 102 14.55 -2.52 -14.22
C LYS A 102 15.30 -3.24 -13.09
N TYR A 103 14.56 -3.89 -12.20
CA TYR A 103 15.08 -4.34 -10.91
C TYR A 103 14.97 -5.85 -10.69
N GLY A 104 14.41 -6.57 -11.65
CA GLY A 104 14.19 -8.01 -11.55
C GLY A 104 12.88 -8.37 -10.85
N ARG A 105 12.64 -9.68 -10.72
CA ARG A 105 11.34 -10.21 -10.31
C ARG A 105 10.98 -9.85 -8.87
N ILE A 106 9.71 -9.53 -8.65
CA ILE A 106 9.15 -9.39 -7.30
C ILE A 106 9.21 -10.73 -6.56
N GLN A 107 9.36 -10.68 -5.25
CA GLN A 107 9.50 -11.85 -4.38
C GLN A 107 8.55 -11.69 -3.20
N LEU A 108 7.49 -12.50 -3.18
CA LEU A 108 6.57 -12.55 -2.05
C LEU A 108 7.32 -13.05 -0.82
N PRO A 109 7.55 -12.20 0.21
CA PRO A 109 8.15 -12.68 1.44
C PRO A 109 7.13 -13.56 2.17
N ALA A 110 7.62 -14.54 2.92
CA ALA A 110 6.76 -15.41 3.72
C ALA A 110 5.89 -14.64 4.73
N SER A 111 6.25 -13.40 5.08
CA SER A 111 5.47 -12.54 5.96
C SER A 111 4.20 -11.96 5.33
N ILE A 112 4.05 -11.99 4.00
CA ILE A 112 2.82 -11.58 3.32
C ILE A 112 2.00 -12.83 3.04
N GLU A 113 1.24 -13.27 4.05
CA GLU A 113 0.38 -14.46 3.94
C GLU A 113 -1.06 -14.12 3.54
N THR A 114 -1.54 -12.91 3.87
CA THR A 114 -2.96 -12.54 3.72
C THR A 114 -3.15 -11.10 3.27
N LEU A 115 -4.20 -10.87 2.47
CA LEU A 115 -4.75 -9.55 2.19
C LEU A 115 -6.07 -9.41 2.93
N THR A 116 -6.22 -8.35 3.73
CA THR A 116 -7.43 -8.12 4.52
C THR A 116 -8.29 -7.07 3.83
N MET A 117 -9.57 -7.40 3.61
CA MET A 117 -10.54 -6.46 3.03
C MET A 117 -11.39 -5.83 4.13
N GLN A 118 -11.81 -4.59 3.93
CA GLN A 118 -12.61 -3.81 4.87
C GLN A 118 -14.05 -3.64 4.34
N ASP A 119 -15.01 -3.64 5.25
CA ASP A 119 -16.40 -3.35 4.93
C ASP A 119 -16.64 -1.83 4.80
N SER A 120 -17.51 -1.42 3.88
CA SER A 120 -17.86 -0.01 3.66
C SER A 120 -18.49 0.68 4.89
N THR A 121 -19.04 -0.08 5.84
CA THR A 121 -19.59 0.44 7.11
C THR A 121 -18.50 0.76 8.12
N THR A 122 -17.36 0.06 8.07
CA THR A 122 -16.21 0.30 8.95
C THR A 122 -15.24 1.31 8.37
N GLN A 123 -15.11 1.33 7.04
CA GLN A 123 -14.22 2.24 6.33
C GLN A 123 -14.89 2.74 5.06
N THR A 124 -15.05 4.06 4.94
CA THR A 124 -15.62 4.64 3.73
C THR A 124 -14.64 4.55 2.55
N PRO A 125 -15.12 4.40 1.30
CA PRO A 125 -14.24 4.36 0.14
C PRO A 125 -13.32 5.59 0.06
N ARG A 126 -13.82 6.78 0.37
CA ARG A 126 -13.03 8.02 0.31
C ARG A 126 -11.90 8.06 1.35
N ALA A 127 -12.19 7.62 2.58
CA ALA A 127 -11.18 7.53 3.62
C ALA A 127 -10.09 6.52 3.24
N TYR A 128 -10.48 5.33 2.78
CA TYR A 128 -9.54 4.30 2.30
C TYR A 128 -8.65 4.80 1.15
N LEU A 129 -9.22 5.47 0.15
CA LEU A 129 -8.45 6.06 -0.95
C LEU A 129 -7.43 7.10 -0.45
N THR A 130 -7.82 7.96 0.49
CA THR A 130 -6.95 9.01 1.05
C THR A 130 -5.78 8.43 1.86
N GLU A 131 -6.05 7.42 2.69
CA GLU A 131 -5.01 6.69 3.42
C GLU A 131 -4.06 5.96 2.46
N THR A 132 -4.60 5.29 1.44
CA THR A 132 -3.78 4.56 0.45
C THR A 132 -2.89 5.50 -0.35
N ILE A 133 -3.40 6.67 -0.78
CA ILE A 133 -2.59 7.70 -1.43
C ILE A 133 -1.41 8.11 -0.55
N SER A 134 -1.65 8.32 0.75
CA SER A 134 -0.62 8.72 1.70
C SER A 134 0.45 7.64 1.85
N LEU A 135 0.05 6.36 1.91
CA LEU A 135 0.97 5.22 1.95
C LEU A 135 1.79 5.10 0.66
N LEU A 136 1.17 5.24 -0.51
CA LEU A 136 1.86 5.16 -1.80
C LEU A 136 2.93 6.25 -1.94
N LEU A 137 2.62 7.50 -1.56
CA LEU A 137 3.57 8.61 -1.55
C LEU A 137 4.76 8.32 -0.63
N GLN A 138 4.49 7.85 0.60
CA GLN A 138 5.56 7.49 1.55
C GLN A 138 6.45 6.36 1.02
N LEU A 139 5.88 5.35 0.34
CA LEU A 139 6.66 4.24 -0.22
C LEU A 139 7.50 4.69 -1.41
N ARG A 140 6.96 5.54 -2.28
CA ARG A 140 7.69 6.13 -3.42
C ARG A 140 8.92 6.88 -2.93
N ASP A 141 8.72 7.81 -2.00
CA ASP A 141 9.75 8.76 -1.57
C ASP A 141 10.90 8.11 -0.78
N LYS A 142 10.71 6.88 -0.26
CA LYS A 142 11.74 6.17 0.50
C LYS A 142 12.94 5.71 -0.34
N ARG A 143 12.75 5.32 -1.60
CA ARG A 143 13.81 4.68 -2.41
C ARG A 143 13.73 4.86 -3.93
N PHE A 144 12.63 5.38 -4.47
CA PHE A 144 12.55 5.70 -5.89
C PHE A 144 12.92 7.16 -6.07
N SER A 145 14.03 7.42 -6.77
CA SER A 145 14.40 8.80 -7.08
C SER A 145 13.70 9.23 -8.36
N THR A 146 13.16 10.44 -8.38
CA THR A 146 12.49 10.97 -9.57
C THR A 146 13.43 11.13 -10.78
N SER A 147 14.76 11.13 -10.58
CA SER A 147 15.74 11.19 -11.67
C SER A 147 16.06 9.82 -12.27
N THR A 148 16.13 8.75 -11.47
CA THR A 148 16.45 7.38 -11.94
C THR A 148 15.21 6.55 -12.23
N ASP A 149 14.09 6.88 -11.59
CA ASP A 149 12.83 6.14 -11.58
C ASP A 149 11.67 7.03 -12.03
N SER A 150 11.94 7.95 -12.97
CA SER A 150 10.93 8.85 -13.54
C SER A 150 9.79 8.10 -14.23
N ASP A 151 10.10 6.97 -14.88
CA ASP A 151 9.14 6.05 -15.48
C ASP A 151 8.14 5.47 -14.45
N LEU A 152 8.65 4.90 -13.35
CA LEU A 152 7.85 4.37 -12.26
C LEU A 152 7.10 5.48 -11.51
N SER A 153 7.75 6.64 -11.32
CA SER A 153 7.16 7.81 -10.67
C SER A 153 6.00 8.37 -11.48
N ASN A 154 6.14 8.44 -12.82
CA ASN A 154 5.06 8.89 -13.70
C ASN A 154 3.83 7.97 -13.58
N ILE A 155 4.02 6.65 -13.61
CA ILE A 155 2.90 5.71 -13.45
C ILE A 155 2.24 5.86 -12.07
N PHE A 156 3.03 6.10 -11.02
CA PHE A 156 2.48 6.38 -9.69
C PHE A 156 1.67 7.67 -9.63
N ASP A 157 2.16 8.75 -10.25
CA ASP A 157 1.45 10.03 -10.28
C ASP A 157 0.12 9.90 -11.04
N GLU A 158 0.09 9.11 -12.12
CA GLU A 158 -1.16 8.75 -12.80
C GLU A 158 -2.11 7.95 -11.89
N ILE A 159 -1.59 6.97 -11.14
CA ILE A 159 -2.39 6.22 -10.14
C ILE A 159 -2.98 7.18 -9.09
N ILE A 160 -2.15 8.01 -8.47
CA ILE A 160 -2.56 8.98 -7.46
C ILE A 160 -3.61 9.95 -8.03
N GLY A 161 -3.42 10.42 -9.25
CA GLY A 161 -4.38 11.27 -9.96
C GLY A 161 -5.74 10.59 -10.14
N MET A 162 -5.77 9.30 -10.51
CA MET A 162 -7.02 8.53 -10.61
C MET A 162 -7.72 8.36 -9.27
N LEU A 163 -6.96 8.12 -8.18
CA LEU A 163 -7.51 7.99 -6.83
C LEU A 163 -8.13 9.32 -6.36
N TRP A 164 -7.43 10.46 -6.54
CA TRP A 164 -7.97 11.78 -6.20
C TRP A 164 -9.19 12.16 -7.03
N ARG A 165 -9.15 11.88 -8.33
CA ARG A 165 -10.31 12.10 -9.21
C ARG A 165 -11.52 11.30 -8.73
N THR A 166 -11.33 10.03 -8.39
CA THR A 166 -12.42 9.19 -7.88
C THR A 166 -12.93 9.68 -6.54
N ASN A 167 -12.04 10.18 -5.66
CA ASN A 167 -12.40 10.81 -4.40
C ASN A 167 -13.37 11.99 -4.57
N TYR A 168 -13.19 12.78 -5.63
CA TYR A 168 -14.13 13.83 -6.04
C TYR A 168 -15.43 13.25 -6.64
N LEU A 169 -15.35 12.26 -7.54
CA LEU A 169 -16.56 11.65 -8.11
C LEU A 169 -17.49 11.05 -7.03
N LEU A 170 -16.92 10.54 -5.94
CA LEU A 170 -17.65 10.01 -4.80
C LEU A 170 -18.30 11.09 -3.91
N THR A 171 -18.11 12.38 -4.20
CA THR A 171 -18.86 13.48 -3.57
C THR A 171 -20.03 13.96 -4.42
N LEU A 172 -20.14 13.50 -5.67
CA LEU A 172 -21.24 13.86 -6.55
C LEU A 172 -22.45 12.98 -6.21
N GLU A 173 -23.59 13.60 -5.95
CA GLU A 173 -24.85 12.91 -5.66
C GLU A 173 -25.59 12.50 -6.93
#